data_AF-A0A848X779-F1
#
_entry.id   AF-A0A848X779-F1
#
_cell.length_a   1.000
_cell.length_b   1.000
_cell.length_c   1.000
_cell.angle_alpha   90.00
_cell.angle_beta   90.00
_cell.angle_gamma   90.00
#
_symmetry.space_group_name_H-M   'P 1'
#
loop_
_entity.id
_entity.type
_entity.pdbx_description
1 polymer ?
#
loop_
_entity_poly.entity_id
_entity_poly.type
_entity_poly.pdbx_seq_one_letter_code
_entity_poly.pdbx_strand_id
1 'polypeptide(L)'
;RGTDREWKNFTRAYLFLAALATPLVLSVHSVVSWDFAVSIVPGWHTTIFAPYFVAGAIFSGVAMVITLVVPMRKIFGLEAYLTVKHFDAMAKLCLFTSLIVFYAYLSEFFLAWYSGEPPERAMFWNRLFGTYWWATWTMLVCNGFVPIMLWFKRVRHSIPALFVISIFVNIGMWFERFVIVVTSLSHEYEPFAWGVYRPSTTEMMIMVGSFAWFGFWFLLFTRLLPPVAIQELKEVLPAPMKKKKAHDAEAHA
;
A
#
# COMPACT_ATOMS: atom_id res chain seq x y z
N ARG A 1 15.38 -2.54 31.92
CA ARG A 1 15.01 -2.17 33.31
C ARG A 1 14.25 -0.83 33.36
N GLY A 2 14.15 -0.11 32.25
CA GLY A 2 13.39 1.15 32.15
C GLY A 2 14.11 2.31 32.85
N THR A 3 15.44 2.26 32.97
CA THR A 3 16.21 3.35 33.58
C THR A 3 16.33 4.53 32.63
N ASP A 4 16.51 5.75 33.15
CA ASP A 4 16.64 6.96 32.32
C ASP A 4 17.77 6.85 31.27
N ARG A 5 18.88 6.20 31.63
CA ARG A 5 19.99 5.96 30.70
C ARG A 5 19.60 4.98 29.60
N GLU A 6 18.87 3.92 29.93
CA GLU A 6 18.32 2.98 28.93
C GLU A 6 17.33 3.68 28.01
N TRP A 7 16.45 4.55 28.54
CA TRP A 7 15.47 5.28 27.74
C TRP A 7 16.13 6.26 26.77
N LYS A 8 17.11 7.02 27.25
CA LYS A 8 17.90 7.93 26.40
C LYS A 8 18.64 7.18 25.27
N ASN A 9 19.18 6.00 25.56
CA ASN A 9 19.83 5.18 24.54
C ASN A 9 18.82 4.58 23.55
N PHE A 10 17.67 4.10 24.05
CA PHE A 10 16.59 3.56 23.22
C PHE A 10 16.03 4.61 22.25
N THR A 11 15.67 5.81 22.72
CA THR A 11 15.15 6.88 21.85
C THR A 11 16.16 7.28 20.78
N ARG A 12 17.45 7.37 21.12
CA ARG A 12 18.51 7.66 20.14
C ARG A 12 18.60 6.55 19.09
N ALA A 13 18.67 5.29 19.53
CA ALA A 13 18.74 4.15 18.62
C ALA A 13 17.49 4.07 17.73
N TYR A 14 16.30 4.31 18.27
CA TYR A 14 15.04 4.36 17.53
C TYR A 14 15.06 5.42 16.44
N LEU A 15 15.50 6.65 16.76
CA LEU A 15 15.62 7.73 15.77
C LEU A 15 16.67 7.42 14.70
N PHE A 16 17.82 6.84 15.06
CA PHE A 16 18.84 6.43 14.08
C PHE A 16 18.31 5.34 13.15
N LEU A 17 17.65 4.32 13.69
CA LEU A 17 17.06 3.24 12.89
C LEU A 17 15.95 3.77 11.98
N ALA A 18 15.09 4.67 12.45
CA ALA A 18 14.06 5.29 11.63
C ALA A 18 14.66 6.13 10.49
N ALA A 19 15.73 6.88 10.79
CA ALA A 19 16.45 7.70 9.80
C ALA A 19 17.16 6.83 8.74
N LEU A 20 17.66 5.66 9.11
CA LEU A 20 18.28 4.71 8.17
C LEU A 20 17.25 3.88 7.39
N ALA A 21 16.14 3.49 8.03
CA ALA A 21 15.09 2.70 7.41
C ALA A 21 14.35 3.48 6.31
N THR A 22 14.16 4.79 6.49
CA THR A 22 13.46 5.63 5.49
C THR A 22 14.10 5.58 4.10
N PRO A 23 15.39 5.93 3.91
CA PRO A 23 16.06 5.81 2.61
C PRO A 23 16.20 4.37 2.15
N LEU A 24 16.29 3.40 3.07
CA LEU A 24 16.33 1.98 2.72
C LEU A 24 15.02 1.52 2.07
N VAL A 25 13.86 1.92 2.60
CA VAL A 25 12.55 1.56 2.01
C VAL A 25 12.41 2.16 0.62
N LEU A 26 12.86 3.40 0.43
CA LEU A 26 12.88 4.05 -0.88
C LEU A 26 13.82 3.30 -1.85
N SER A 27 15.01 2.92 -1.40
CA SER A 27 16.00 2.26 -2.25
C SER A 27 15.59 0.84 -2.63
N VAL A 28 15.06 0.03 -1.70
CA VAL A 28 14.66 -1.36 -1.98
C VAL A 28 13.61 -1.42 -3.09
N HIS A 29 12.56 -0.61 -3.01
CA HIS A 29 11.53 -0.58 -4.05
C HIS A 29 12.02 0.05 -5.36
N SER A 30 12.98 0.99 -5.28
CA SER A 30 13.62 1.54 -6.49
C SER A 30 14.51 0.50 -7.18
N VAL A 31 15.26 -0.32 -6.43
CA VAL A 31 16.09 -1.40 -6.99
C VAL A 31 15.23 -2.44 -7.70
N VAL A 32 14.12 -2.87 -7.07
CA VAL A 32 13.17 -3.79 -7.71
C VAL A 32 12.54 -3.16 -8.97
N SER A 33 12.33 -1.84 -8.99
CA SER A 33 11.85 -1.17 -10.21
C SER A 33 12.90 -1.14 -11.32
N TRP A 34 14.18 -1.08 -10.97
CA TRP A 34 15.28 -1.05 -11.93
C TRP A 34 15.49 -2.37 -12.65
N ASP A 35 15.09 -3.49 -12.06
CA ASP A 35 15.05 -4.79 -12.75
C ASP A 35 14.20 -4.71 -14.04
N PHE A 36 13.19 -3.84 -14.07
CA PHE A 36 12.41 -3.54 -15.27
C PHE A 36 12.99 -2.33 -16.02
N ALA A 37 13.21 -1.21 -15.33
CA ALA A 37 13.52 0.07 -15.97
C ALA A 37 14.82 0.10 -16.79
N VAL A 38 15.80 -0.73 -16.41
CA VAL A 38 17.10 -0.82 -17.11
C VAL A 38 17.01 -1.71 -18.35
N SER A 39 15.96 -2.53 -18.47
CA SER A 39 15.71 -3.33 -19.67
C SER A 39 15.40 -2.44 -20.87
N ILE A 40 15.61 -2.99 -22.07
CA ILE A 40 15.27 -2.37 -23.35
C ILE A 40 13.85 -2.71 -23.82
N VAL A 41 13.08 -3.49 -23.04
CA VAL A 41 11.73 -3.92 -23.42
C VAL A 41 10.78 -2.70 -23.52
N PRO A 42 9.96 -2.59 -24.59
CA PRO A 42 9.01 -1.49 -24.74
C PRO A 42 8.05 -1.41 -23.55
N GLY A 43 7.90 -0.21 -22.99
CA GLY A 43 7.08 0.07 -21.82
C GLY A 43 7.63 -0.45 -20.48
N TRP A 44 8.85 -1.00 -20.46
CA TRP A 44 9.67 -1.09 -19.25
C TRP A 44 10.73 0.00 -19.20
N HIS A 45 11.30 0.38 -20.34
CA HIS A 45 12.37 1.36 -20.43
C HIS A 45 11.89 2.79 -20.13
N THR A 46 11.71 3.12 -18.85
CA THR A 46 11.25 4.44 -18.42
C THR A 46 11.87 4.87 -17.09
N THR A 47 12.14 6.17 -16.98
CA THR A 47 12.81 6.76 -15.81
C THR A 47 11.87 7.02 -14.64
N ILE A 48 10.55 7.02 -14.87
CA ILE A 48 9.56 7.31 -13.83
C ILE A 48 9.33 6.12 -12.88
N PHE A 49 9.81 4.92 -13.22
CA PHE A 49 9.51 3.69 -12.49
C PHE A 49 9.96 3.68 -11.03
N ALA A 50 11.14 4.21 -10.71
CA ALA A 50 11.63 4.21 -9.33
C ALA A 50 10.69 4.95 -8.35
N PRO A 51 10.38 6.25 -8.53
CA PRO A 51 9.46 6.95 -7.63
C PRO A 51 8.02 6.40 -7.71
N TYR A 52 7.61 5.89 -8.88
CA TYR A 52 6.29 5.29 -9.09
C TYR A 52 6.11 3.97 -8.31
N PHE A 53 7.08 3.05 -8.38
CA PHE A 53 7.03 1.78 -7.64
C PHE A 53 7.06 2.01 -6.13
N VAL A 54 7.81 3.01 -5.67
CA VAL A 54 7.81 3.43 -4.25
C VAL A 54 6.43 3.94 -3.84
N ALA A 55 5.82 4.83 -4.61
CA ALA A 55 4.47 5.34 -4.32
C ALA A 55 3.44 4.19 -4.30
N GLY A 56 3.56 3.26 -5.25
CA GLY A 56 2.74 2.05 -5.31
C GLY A 56 2.95 1.11 -4.10
N ALA A 57 4.18 0.95 -3.62
CA ALA A 57 4.47 0.16 -2.43
C ALA A 57 3.81 0.75 -1.19
N ILE A 58 3.87 2.07 -1.01
CA ILE A 58 3.18 2.76 0.11
C ILE A 58 1.66 2.61 -0.04
N PHE A 59 1.13 2.81 -1.25
CA PHE A 59 -0.30 2.70 -1.53
C PHE A 59 -0.88 1.31 -1.21
N SER A 60 -0.30 0.26 -1.78
CA SER A 60 -0.70 -1.14 -1.50
C SER A 60 -0.43 -1.55 -0.05
N GLY A 61 0.69 -1.12 0.54
CA GLY A 61 1.03 -1.41 1.93
C GLY A 61 0.02 -0.84 2.91
N VAL A 62 -0.36 0.43 2.76
CA VAL A 62 -1.38 1.06 3.60
C VAL A 62 -2.75 0.40 3.42
N ALA A 63 -3.12 0.03 2.19
CA ALA A 63 -4.35 -0.71 1.92
C ALA A 63 -4.35 -2.09 2.60
N MET A 64 -3.25 -2.83 2.54
CA MET A 64 -3.09 -4.09 3.27
C MET A 64 -3.22 -3.90 4.79
N VAL A 65 -2.59 -2.86 5.35
CA VAL A 65 -2.71 -2.52 6.78
C VAL A 65 -4.17 -2.27 7.16
N ILE A 66 -4.93 -1.49 6.39
CA ILE A 66 -6.36 -1.26 6.64
C ILE A 66 -7.11 -2.60 6.62
N THR A 67 -6.86 -3.45 5.62
CA THR A 67 -7.52 -4.76 5.45
C THR A 67 -7.31 -5.67 6.65
N LEU A 68 -6.12 -5.67 7.26
CA LEU A 68 -5.80 -6.49 8.44
C LEU A 68 -6.28 -5.88 9.75
N VAL A 69 -6.14 -4.56 9.90
CA VAL A 69 -6.44 -3.85 11.15
C VAL A 69 -7.95 -3.76 11.39
N VAL A 70 -8.80 -3.68 10.36
CA VAL A 70 -10.26 -3.64 10.51
C VAL A 70 -10.83 -4.88 11.24
N PRO A 71 -10.57 -6.13 10.79
CA PRO A 71 -11.04 -7.31 11.52
C PRO A 71 -10.33 -7.46 12.87
N MET A 72 -9.03 -7.16 12.95
CA MET A 72 -8.26 -7.21 14.21
C MET A 72 -8.86 -6.28 15.27
N ARG A 73 -9.28 -5.08 14.88
CA ARG A 73 -9.94 -4.10 15.75
C ARG A 73 -11.21 -4.65 16.41
N LYS A 74 -11.98 -5.45 15.67
CA LYS A 74 -13.21 -6.08 16.17
C LYS A 74 -12.93 -7.32 17.01
N ILE A 75 -12.06 -8.21 16.55
CA ILE A 75 -11.74 -9.49 17.21
C ILE A 75 -11.09 -9.28 18.57
N PHE A 76 -10.14 -8.33 18.67
CA PHE A 76 -9.39 -8.05 19.89
C PHE A 76 -9.97 -6.88 20.72
N GLY A 77 -11.13 -6.33 20.33
CA GLY A 77 -11.77 -5.23 21.06
C GLY A 77 -10.95 -3.94 21.13
N LEU A 78 -10.09 -3.66 20.14
CA LEU A 78 -9.14 -2.54 20.15
C LEU A 78 -9.77 -1.20 19.71
N GLU A 79 -11.09 -1.07 19.80
CA GLU A 79 -11.83 0.07 19.24
C GLU A 79 -11.49 1.42 19.90
N ALA A 80 -11.13 1.39 21.19
CA ALA A 80 -10.74 2.56 21.96
C ALA A 80 -9.34 3.09 21.56
N TYR A 81 -8.46 2.20 21.12
CA TYR A 81 -7.10 2.55 20.70
C TYR A 81 -7.06 2.91 19.21
N LEU A 82 -7.69 2.09 18.37
CA LEU A 82 -7.76 2.28 16.93
C LEU A 82 -8.98 3.12 16.54
N THR A 83 -8.88 4.42 16.83
CA THR A 83 -9.93 5.40 16.54
C THR A 83 -10.06 5.72 15.05
N VAL A 84 -11.20 6.33 14.67
CA VAL A 84 -11.46 6.80 13.29
C VAL A 84 -10.39 7.78 12.79
N LYS A 85 -9.69 8.50 13.68
CA LYS A 85 -8.61 9.42 13.29
C LYS A 85 -7.45 8.68 12.62
N HIS A 86 -7.08 7.49 13.10
CA HIS A 86 -6.03 6.68 12.47
C HIS A 86 -6.44 6.24 11.07
N PHE A 87 -7.68 5.80 10.90
CA PHE A 87 -8.23 5.40 9.60
C PHE A 87 -8.34 6.58 8.62
N ASP A 88 -8.75 7.77 9.07
CA ASP A 88 -8.77 8.97 8.22
C ASP A 88 -7.36 9.40 7.79
N ALA A 89 -6.35 9.28 8.67
CA ALA A 89 -4.95 9.53 8.32
C ALA A 89 -4.42 8.53 7.29
N MET A 90 -4.66 7.23 7.49
CA MET A 90 -4.30 6.19 6.51
C MET A 90 -5.02 6.39 5.17
N ALA A 91 -6.31 6.73 5.19
CA ALA A 91 -7.08 7.00 3.99
C ALA A 91 -6.55 8.21 3.21
N LYS A 92 -6.13 9.28 3.89
CA LYS A 92 -5.48 10.44 3.24
C LYS A 92 -4.14 10.08 2.62
N LEU A 93 -3.33 9.26 3.30
CA LEU A 93 -2.07 8.79 2.74
C LEU A 93 -2.30 7.93 1.50
N CYS A 94 -3.25 6.99 1.57
CA CYS A 94 -3.68 6.13 0.47
C CYS A 94 -4.16 6.94 -0.74
N LEU A 95 -4.96 7.99 -0.49
CA LEU A 95 -5.43 8.92 -1.52
C LEU A 95 -4.29 9.75 -2.13
N PHE A 96 -3.35 10.22 -1.32
CA PHE A 96 -2.20 10.97 -1.83
C PHE A 96 -1.34 10.11 -2.75
N THR A 97 -1.02 8.89 -2.33
CA THR A 97 -0.20 7.99 -3.14
C THR A 97 -0.95 7.46 -4.36
N SER A 98 -2.27 7.26 -4.29
CA SER A 98 -3.07 6.90 -5.47
C SER A 98 -3.02 7.99 -6.55
N LEU A 99 -3.02 9.27 -6.16
CA LEU A 99 -2.90 10.37 -7.12
C LEU A 99 -1.53 10.40 -7.80
N ILE A 100 -0.45 10.09 -7.08
CA ILE A 100 0.90 9.97 -7.66
C ILE A 100 0.96 8.81 -8.65
N VAL A 101 0.42 7.65 -8.27
CA VAL A 101 0.35 6.45 -9.12
C VAL A 101 -0.50 6.72 -10.37
N PHE A 102 -1.65 7.36 -10.21
CA PHE A 102 -2.53 7.72 -11.33
C PHE A 102 -1.89 8.75 -12.26
N TYR A 103 -1.17 9.74 -11.71
CA TYR A 103 -0.36 10.65 -12.49
C TYR A 103 0.70 9.91 -13.32
N ALA A 104 1.41 8.94 -12.72
CA ALA A 104 2.41 8.15 -13.43
C ALA A 104 1.79 7.39 -14.62
N TYR A 105 0.62 6.76 -14.44
CA TYR A 105 -0.09 6.12 -15.56
C TYR A 105 -0.36 7.11 -16.69
N LEU A 106 -0.93 8.28 -16.37
CA LEU A 106 -1.23 9.31 -17.37
C LEU A 106 0.04 9.80 -18.07
N SER A 107 1.13 10.00 -17.33
CA SER A 107 2.43 10.37 -17.88
C SER A 107 2.99 9.30 -18.81
N GLU A 108 2.85 8.01 -18.48
CA GLU A 108 3.30 6.92 -19.35
C GLU A 108 2.50 6.87 -20.66
N PHE A 109 1.16 6.96 -20.59
CA PHE A 109 0.32 7.02 -21.80
C PHE A 109 0.63 8.25 -22.65
N PHE A 110 0.87 9.40 -22.01
CA PHE A 110 1.26 10.62 -22.70
C PHE A 110 2.63 10.49 -23.36
N LEU A 111 3.63 9.96 -22.66
CA LEU A 111 4.98 9.77 -23.18
C LEU A 111 5.01 8.77 -24.32
N ALA A 112 4.28 7.65 -24.24
CA ALA A 112 4.17 6.70 -25.34
C ALA A 112 3.56 7.34 -26.59
N TRP A 113 2.55 8.20 -26.43
CA TRP A 113 1.98 8.94 -27.54
C TRP A 113 2.95 10.01 -28.09
N TYR A 114 3.68 10.69 -27.20
CA TYR A 114 4.61 11.77 -27.52
C TYR A 114 5.95 11.28 -28.11
N SER A 115 6.47 10.12 -27.70
CA SER A 115 7.76 9.58 -28.15
C SER A 115 7.77 9.29 -29.65
N GLY A 116 6.61 8.99 -30.22
CA GLY A 116 6.45 8.72 -31.65
C GLY A 116 7.03 7.38 -32.09
N GLU A 117 7.56 6.57 -31.17
CA GLU A 117 8.18 5.28 -31.45
C GLU A 117 7.09 4.22 -31.70
N PRO A 118 7.07 3.55 -32.89
CA PRO A 118 5.95 2.69 -33.23
C PRO A 118 5.75 1.48 -32.29
N PRO A 119 6.80 0.75 -31.87
CA PRO A 119 6.71 -0.30 -30.84
C PRO A 119 6.10 0.16 -29.51
N GLU A 120 6.55 1.28 -28.92
CA GLU A 120 5.98 1.83 -27.68
C GLU A 120 4.50 2.18 -27.85
N ARG A 121 4.14 2.85 -28.95
CA ARG A 121 2.74 3.22 -29.23
C ARG A 121 1.85 1.99 -29.39
N ALA A 122 2.32 1.00 -30.15
CA ALA A 122 1.58 -0.25 -30.36
C ALA A 122 1.38 -0.99 -29.03
N MET A 123 2.40 -1.02 -28.18
CA MET A 123 2.38 -1.67 -26.88
C MET A 123 1.40 -1.00 -25.91
N PHE A 124 1.39 0.33 -25.81
CA PHE A 124 0.41 1.06 -24.99
C PHE A 124 -1.02 0.95 -25.53
N TRP A 125 -1.20 0.84 -26.85
CA TRP A 125 -2.51 0.55 -27.43
C TRP A 125 -2.98 -0.87 -27.10
N ASN A 126 -2.06 -1.85 -27.15
CA ASN A 126 -2.30 -3.23 -26.75
C ASN A 126 -2.65 -3.34 -25.26
N ARG A 127 -2.07 -2.51 -24.39
CA ARG A 127 -2.49 -2.42 -22.97
C ARG A 127 -3.98 -2.08 -22.84
N LEU A 128 -4.51 -1.16 -23.65
CA LEU A 128 -5.89 -0.68 -23.53
C LEU A 128 -6.93 -1.54 -24.27
N PHE A 129 -6.58 -2.08 -25.44
CA PHE A 129 -7.52 -2.75 -26.34
C PHE A 129 -7.09 -4.15 -26.77
N GLY A 130 -5.91 -4.60 -26.35
CA GLY A 130 -5.37 -5.90 -26.70
C GLY A 130 -5.89 -7.05 -25.85
N THR A 131 -5.20 -8.19 -25.88
CA THR A 131 -5.60 -9.44 -25.22
C THR A 131 -5.87 -9.30 -23.72
N TYR A 132 -5.15 -8.40 -23.05
CA TYR A 132 -5.23 -8.16 -21.60
C TYR A 132 -5.91 -6.85 -21.23
N TRP A 133 -6.76 -6.29 -22.10
CA TRP A 133 -7.48 -5.03 -21.85
C TRP A 133 -8.18 -5.04 -20.48
N TRP A 134 -8.84 -6.13 -20.13
CA TRP A 134 -9.58 -6.29 -18.89
C TRP A 134 -8.69 -6.11 -17.64
N ALA A 135 -7.42 -6.52 -17.68
CA ALA A 135 -6.48 -6.34 -16.59
C ALA A 135 -6.10 -4.86 -16.42
N THR A 136 -5.81 -4.17 -17.54
CA THR A 136 -5.50 -2.74 -17.54
C THR A 136 -6.67 -1.89 -17.06
N TRP A 137 -7.89 -2.16 -17.53
CA TRP A 137 -9.07 -1.43 -17.08
C TRP A 137 -9.39 -1.71 -15.60
N THR A 138 -9.20 -2.95 -15.13
CA THR A 138 -9.35 -3.28 -13.71
C THR A 138 -8.34 -2.51 -12.85
N MET A 139 -7.07 -2.46 -13.27
CA MET A 139 -6.03 -1.66 -12.63
C MET A 139 -6.41 -0.17 -12.58
N LEU A 140 -6.78 0.43 -13.71
CA LEU A 140 -7.14 1.86 -13.78
C LEU A 140 -8.34 2.20 -12.90
N VAL A 141 -9.38 1.34 -12.89
CA VAL A 141 -10.57 1.52 -12.04
C VAL A 141 -10.20 1.39 -10.57
N CYS A 142 -9.48 0.35 -10.18
CA CYS A 142 -9.19 0.07 -8.78
C CYS A 142 -8.15 1.02 -8.17
N ASN A 143 -7.15 1.46 -8.94
CA ASN A 143 -6.07 2.32 -8.43
C ASN A 143 -6.31 3.81 -8.71
N GLY A 144 -7.04 4.14 -9.78
CA GLY A 144 -7.36 5.52 -10.15
C GLY A 144 -8.71 5.95 -9.61
N PHE A 145 -9.79 5.28 -10.04
CA PHE A 145 -11.15 5.77 -9.80
C PHE A 145 -11.68 5.45 -8.39
N VAL A 146 -11.43 4.25 -7.87
CA VAL A 146 -11.90 3.84 -6.54
C VAL A 146 -11.34 4.73 -5.42
N PRO A 147 -10.04 5.06 -5.38
CA PRO A 147 -9.48 5.93 -4.34
C PRO A 147 -9.99 7.37 -4.39
N ILE A 148 -10.51 7.87 -5.52
CA ILE A 148 -11.12 9.21 -5.59
C ILE A 148 -12.29 9.33 -4.61
N MET A 149 -13.00 8.23 -4.31
CA MET A 149 -14.04 8.23 -3.28
C MET A 149 -13.51 8.63 -1.89
N LEU A 150 -12.22 8.43 -1.63
CA LEU A 150 -11.56 8.86 -0.39
C LEU A 150 -11.46 10.38 -0.29
N TRP A 151 -11.81 11.18 -1.31
CA TRP A 151 -11.91 12.64 -1.17
C TRP A 151 -13.06 13.04 -0.23
N PHE A 152 -14.11 12.22 -0.19
CA PHE A 152 -15.29 12.46 0.64
C PHE A 152 -15.05 12.03 2.08
N LYS A 153 -15.14 12.99 3.01
CA LYS A 153 -15.00 12.75 4.45
C LYS A 153 -15.93 11.65 4.97
N ARG A 154 -17.15 11.55 4.42
CA ARG A 154 -18.14 10.52 4.77
C ARG A 154 -17.63 9.11 4.48
N VAL A 155 -16.89 8.92 3.38
CA VAL A 155 -16.29 7.64 3.00
C VAL A 155 -15.08 7.34 3.91
N ARG A 156 -14.19 8.32 4.12
CA ARG A 156 -13.01 8.14 4.99
C ARG A 156 -13.35 7.83 6.45
N HIS A 157 -14.48 8.32 6.95
CA HIS A 157 -14.93 8.04 8.32
C HIS A 157 -15.71 6.71 8.45
N SER A 158 -16.01 6.04 7.34
CA SER A 158 -16.73 4.76 7.33
C SER A 158 -15.74 3.60 7.26
N ILE A 159 -15.56 2.90 8.39
CA ILE A 159 -14.65 1.75 8.48
C ILE A 159 -15.02 0.64 7.46
N PRO A 160 -16.29 0.26 7.27
CA PRO A 160 -16.65 -0.72 6.25
C PRO A 160 -16.32 -0.26 4.83
N ALA A 161 -16.51 1.03 4.52
CA ALA A 161 -16.16 1.55 3.20
C ALA A 161 -14.65 1.51 2.95
N LEU A 162 -13.85 1.86 3.95
CA LEU A 162 -12.39 1.77 3.88
C LEU A 162 -11.90 0.34 3.69
N PHE A 163 -12.53 -0.64 4.34
CA PHE A 163 -12.21 -2.05 4.17
C PHE A 163 -12.48 -2.55 2.74
N VAL A 164 -13.64 -2.17 2.18
CA VAL A 164 -13.97 -2.53 0.80
C VAL A 164 -13.01 -1.85 -0.19
N ILE A 165 -12.74 -0.55 -0.01
CA ILE A 165 -11.80 0.20 -0.85
C ILE A 165 -10.40 -0.40 -0.78
N SER A 166 -9.92 -0.79 0.40
CA SER A 166 -8.58 -1.35 0.55
C SER A 166 -8.39 -2.69 -0.15
N ILE A 167 -9.45 -3.52 -0.22
CA ILE A 167 -9.44 -4.76 -1.01
C ILE A 167 -9.33 -4.44 -2.50
N PHE A 168 -10.13 -3.50 -3.02
CA PHE A 168 -10.04 -3.09 -4.42
C PHE A 168 -8.65 -2.53 -4.77
N VAL A 169 -8.08 -1.70 -3.89
CA VAL A 169 -6.71 -1.19 -4.07
C VAL A 169 -5.70 -2.34 -4.17
N ASN A 170 -5.74 -3.32 -3.26
CA ASN A 170 -4.80 -4.45 -3.32
C ASN A 170 -4.95 -5.28 -4.60
N ILE A 171 -6.18 -5.50 -5.06
CA ILE A 171 -6.46 -6.18 -6.34
C ILE A 171 -5.91 -5.36 -7.51
N GLY A 172 -6.17 -4.06 -7.54
CA GLY A 172 -5.67 -3.16 -8.58
C GLY A 172 -4.15 -3.10 -8.62
N MET A 173 -3.49 -3.06 -7.46
CA MET A 173 -2.04 -3.05 -7.35
C MET A 173 -1.39 -4.37 -7.76
N TRP A 174 -2.08 -5.49 -7.56
CA TRP A 174 -1.66 -6.77 -8.13
C TRP A 174 -1.75 -6.75 -9.66
N PHE A 175 -2.87 -6.26 -10.21
CA PHE A 175 -3.03 -6.10 -11.65
C PHE A 175 -2.04 -5.12 -12.27
N GLU A 176 -1.62 -4.10 -11.54
CA GLU A 176 -0.55 -3.21 -12.01
C GLU A 176 0.73 -3.97 -12.33
N ARG A 177 1.16 -4.88 -11.45
CA ARG A 177 2.39 -5.65 -11.68
C ARG A 177 2.18 -6.68 -12.78
N PHE A 178 1.00 -7.29 -12.83
CA PHE A 178 0.63 -8.17 -13.94
C PHE A 178 0.67 -7.42 -15.28
N VAL A 179 0.10 -6.22 -15.36
CA VAL A 179 0.06 -5.42 -16.59
C VAL A 179 1.46 -5.01 -17.00
N ILE A 180 2.29 -4.48 -16.08
CA ILE A 180 3.67 -4.12 -16.38
C ILE A 180 4.43 -5.33 -16.92
N VAL A 181 4.36 -6.49 -16.28
CA VAL A 181 5.17 -7.65 -16.69
C VAL A 181 4.60 -8.33 -17.93
N VAL A 182 3.35 -8.81 -17.86
CA VAL A 182 2.79 -9.71 -18.86
C VAL A 182 2.46 -8.99 -20.16
N THR A 183 1.87 -7.80 -20.10
CA THR A 183 1.48 -7.11 -21.35
C THR A 183 2.68 -6.66 -22.14
N SER A 184 3.73 -6.21 -21.47
CA SER A 184 4.97 -5.74 -22.10
C SER A 184 5.76 -6.87 -22.75
N LEU A 185 5.83 -8.05 -22.11
CA LEU A 185 6.48 -9.24 -22.66
C LEU A 185 5.65 -9.93 -23.75
N SER A 186 4.31 -9.79 -23.73
CA SER A 186 3.44 -10.45 -24.70
C SER A 186 3.51 -9.83 -26.10
N HIS A 187 3.90 -8.56 -26.19
CA HIS A 187 3.96 -7.75 -27.42
C HIS A 187 5.26 -6.93 -27.42
N GLU A 188 6.37 -7.62 -27.68
CA GLU A 188 7.69 -7.01 -27.83
C GLU A 188 7.97 -6.59 -29.27
N TYR A 189 9.22 -6.20 -29.55
CA TYR A 189 9.71 -5.75 -30.86
C TYR A 189 9.44 -6.76 -32.00
N GLU A 190 9.59 -8.06 -31.73
CA GLU A 190 9.51 -9.10 -32.75
C GLU A 190 8.14 -9.80 -32.78
N PRO A 191 7.34 -9.65 -33.87
CA PRO A 191 5.99 -10.21 -33.94
C PRO A 191 5.90 -11.73 -33.84
N PHE A 192 6.95 -12.45 -34.26
CA PHE A 192 6.96 -13.91 -34.22
C PHE A 192 7.04 -14.47 -32.78
N ALA A 193 7.54 -13.67 -31.84
CA ALA A 193 7.71 -14.05 -30.44
C ALA A 193 6.47 -13.73 -29.58
N TRP A 194 5.44 -13.11 -30.16
CA TRP A 194 4.23 -12.73 -29.42
C TRP A 194 3.50 -13.96 -28.88
N GLY A 195 3.13 -13.90 -27.61
CA GLY A 195 2.55 -15.03 -26.89
C GLY A 195 1.47 -14.60 -25.90
N VAL A 196 0.60 -15.55 -25.56
CA VAL A 196 -0.43 -15.35 -24.54
C VAL A 196 -0.04 -16.14 -23.30
N TYR A 197 0.33 -15.42 -22.25
CA TYR A 197 0.48 -15.98 -20.92
C TYR A 197 -0.88 -16.41 -20.35
N ARG A 198 -0.96 -17.68 -19.93
CA ARG A 198 -2.08 -18.25 -19.19
C ARG A 198 -1.51 -18.89 -17.92
N PRO A 199 -1.87 -18.40 -16.73
CA PRO A 199 -1.34 -18.94 -15.49
C PRO A 199 -1.77 -20.39 -15.33
N SER A 200 -0.80 -21.25 -15.06
CA SER A 200 -1.01 -22.65 -14.73
C SER A 200 -1.65 -22.79 -13.36
N THR A 201 -2.30 -23.94 -13.12
CA THR A 201 -2.87 -24.27 -11.81
C THR A 201 -1.79 -24.24 -10.72
N THR A 202 -0.56 -24.65 -11.04
CA THR A 202 0.57 -24.63 -10.10
C THR A 202 0.94 -23.21 -9.67
N GLU A 203 1.05 -22.27 -10.61
CA GLU A 203 1.33 -20.85 -10.30
C GLU A 203 0.23 -20.24 -9.42
N MET A 204 -1.05 -20.55 -9.72
CA MET A 204 -2.16 -20.08 -8.91
C MET A 204 -2.15 -20.68 -7.50
N MET A 205 -1.78 -21.97 -7.35
CA MET A 205 -1.64 -22.61 -6.04
C MET A 205 -0.48 -22.00 -5.22
N ILE A 206 0.64 -21.66 -5.85
CA ILE A 206 1.75 -20.94 -5.18
C ILE A 206 1.28 -19.57 -4.72
N MET A 207 0.51 -18.85 -5.54
CA MET A 207 -0.04 -17.54 -5.17
C MET A 207 -0.96 -17.65 -3.96
N VAL A 208 -1.94 -18.57 -3.97
CA VAL A 208 -2.83 -18.82 -2.82
C VAL A 208 -2.04 -19.30 -1.60
N GLY A 209 -1.03 -20.15 -1.80
CA GLY A 209 -0.12 -20.63 -0.76
C GLY A 209 0.63 -19.49 -0.08
N SER A 210 1.04 -18.45 -0.81
CA SER A 210 1.72 -17.29 -0.22
C SER A 210 0.81 -16.48 0.72
N PHE A 211 -0.48 -16.33 0.38
CA PHE A 211 -1.47 -15.73 1.28
C PHE A 211 -1.72 -16.58 2.53
N ALA A 212 -1.80 -17.90 2.37
CA ALA A 212 -1.96 -18.82 3.50
C ALA A 212 -0.72 -18.79 4.42
N TRP A 213 0.47 -18.75 3.85
CA TRP A 213 1.74 -18.66 4.59
C TRP A 213 1.83 -17.33 5.36
N PHE A 214 1.54 -16.21 4.71
CA PHE A 214 1.44 -14.91 5.37
C PHE A 214 0.41 -14.93 6.49
N GLY A 215 -0.80 -15.42 6.23
CA GLY A 215 -1.88 -15.52 7.21
C GLY A 215 -1.50 -16.36 8.42
N PHE A 216 -0.84 -17.49 8.22
CA PHE A 216 -0.33 -18.35 9.29
C PHE A 216 0.63 -17.59 10.22
N TRP A 217 1.66 -16.94 9.67
CA TRP A 217 2.63 -16.18 10.48
C TRP A 217 2.03 -14.93 11.11
N PHE A 218 1.13 -14.25 10.42
CA PHE A 218 0.42 -13.09 10.95
C PHE A 218 -0.47 -13.47 12.15
N LEU A 219 -1.24 -14.54 12.03
CA LEU A 219 -2.07 -15.05 13.14
C LEU A 219 -1.21 -15.50 14.31
N LEU A 220 -0.10 -16.21 14.03
CA LEU A 220 0.86 -16.60 15.07
C LEU A 220 1.45 -15.38 15.80
N PHE A 221 1.84 -14.34 15.06
CA PHE A 221 2.36 -13.09 15.62
C PHE A 221 1.32 -12.40 16.52
N THR A 222 0.08 -12.23 16.04
CA THR A 222 -0.99 -11.60 16.83
C THR A 222 -1.39 -12.40 18.08
N ARG A 223 -1.10 -13.71 18.11
CA ARG A 223 -1.36 -14.57 19.25
C ARG A 223 -0.22 -14.56 20.27
N LEU A 224 1.04 -14.53 19.81
CA LEU A 224 2.23 -14.63 20.67
C LEU A 224 2.72 -13.27 21.19
N LEU A 225 2.52 -12.21 20.42
CA LEU A 225 3.02 -10.86 20.72
C LEU A 225 1.88 -9.85 20.76
N PRO A 226 1.99 -8.78 21.59
CA PRO A 226 0.97 -7.75 21.65
C PRO A 226 0.93 -6.99 20.30
N PRO A 227 -0.22 -6.95 19.60
CA PRO A 227 -0.33 -6.33 18.27
C PRO A 227 -0.27 -4.79 18.30
N VAL A 228 -0.29 -4.20 19.49
CA VAL A 228 -0.20 -2.75 19.70
C VAL A 228 1.02 -2.46 20.58
N ALA A 229 1.81 -1.46 20.20
CA ALA A 229 2.96 -1.02 20.99
C ALA A 229 2.52 -0.33 22.29
N ILE A 230 2.35 -1.11 23.36
CA ILE A 230 1.83 -0.63 24.66
C ILE A 230 2.69 0.50 25.24
N GLN A 231 3.99 0.46 25.00
CA GLN A 231 4.96 1.41 25.56
C GLN A 231 4.76 2.82 24.99
N GLU A 232 4.75 2.95 23.67
CA GLU A 232 4.45 4.20 22.96
C GLU A 232 3.06 4.74 23.31
N LEU A 233 2.09 3.83 23.43
CA LEU A 233 0.72 4.21 23.75
C LEU A 233 0.63 4.82 25.16
N LYS A 234 1.44 4.36 26.12
CA LYS A 234 1.53 4.96 27.46
C LYS A 234 2.21 6.32 27.48
N GLU A 235 3.07 6.63 26.51
CA GLU A 235 3.69 7.96 26.40
C GLU A 235 2.72 9.01 25.86
N VAL A 236 1.82 8.60 24.97
CA VAL A 236 0.83 9.50 24.34
C VAL A 236 -0.43 9.66 25.20
N LEU A 237 -0.79 8.65 25.99
CA LEU A 237 -1.95 8.73 26.88
C LEU A 237 -1.69 9.65 28.08
N PRO A 238 -2.69 10.47 28.48
CA PRO A 238 -2.56 11.30 29.67
C PRO A 238 -2.35 10.43 30.91
N ALA A 239 -1.46 10.87 31.80
CA ALA A 239 -1.20 10.19 33.07
C ALA A 239 -2.53 10.05 33.86
N PRO A 240 -2.81 8.87 34.44
CA PRO A 240 -4.04 8.67 35.20
C PRO A 240 -4.02 9.57 36.44
N MET A 241 -4.71 10.71 36.37
CA MET A 241 -4.90 11.57 37.52
C MET A 241 -5.92 10.91 38.47
N LYS A 242 -5.59 10.87 39.76
CA LYS A 242 -6.55 10.47 40.81
C LYS A 242 -7.77 11.39 40.67
N LYS A 243 -8.96 10.85 40.38
CA LYS A 243 -10.21 11.62 40.38
C LYS A 243 -10.27 12.39 41.70
N LYS A 244 -10.14 13.73 41.65
CA LYS A 244 -10.38 14.59 42.80
C LYS A 244 -11.83 14.31 43.21
N LYS A 245 -12.05 13.68 44.38
CA LYS A 245 -13.40 13.51 44.92
C LYS A 245 -14.02 14.91 44.94
N ALA A 246 -15.13 15.10 44.25
CA ALA A 246 -15.97 16.27 44.43
C ALA A 246 -16.46 16.21 45.88
N HIS A 247 -15.82 16.97 46.78
CA HIS A 247 -16.20 16.97 48.19
C HIS A 247 -16.21 18.36 48.84
N ASP A 248 -16.09 19.44 48.07
CA ASP A 248 -15.99 20.81 48.62
C ASP A 248 -16.97 21.82 47.99
N ALA A 249 -18.10 21.38 47.41
CA ALA A 249 -19.10 22.29 46.82
C ALA A 249 -20.39 22.47 47.64
N GLU A 250 -20.57 21.73 48.74
CA GLU A 250 -21.80 21.80 49.56
C GLU A 250 -21.60 22.41 50.97
N ALA A 251 -20.41 22.91 51.30
CA ALA A 251 -20.14 23.47 52.64
C ALA A 251 -20.33 25.01 52.77
N HIS A 252 -20.76 25.69 51.70
CA HIS A 252 -20.91 27.16 51.69
C HIS A 252 -22.17 27.67 50.97
N ALA A 253 -23.29 26.96 51.11
CA ALA A 253 -24.62 27.47 50.72
C ALA A 253 -25.46 27.78 51.97
#